data_AF-A0A7C3H593-F1
#
_entry.id   AF-A0A7C3H593-F1
#
_cell.length_a   1.000
_cell.length_b   1.000
_cell.length_c   1.000
_cell.angle_alpha   90.00
_cell.angle_beta   90.00
_cell.angle_gamma   90.00
#
_symmetry.space_group_name_H-M   'P 1'
#
loop_
_entity.id
_entity.type
_entity.pdbx_description
1 polymer ?
#
loop_
_entity_poly.entity_id
_entity_poly.type
_entity_poly.pdbx_seq_one_letter_code
_entity_poly.pdbx_strand_id
1 'polypeptide(L)' 'MSNTDNEPYEVTFDEVVARTSAAILFDFGMRKIWIPKSAISDHSDELMSNKPFEGGGSIWIPEWLVIQEGLE' A
#
# COMPACT_ATOMS: atom_id res chain seq x y z
N MET A 1 -27.40 7.37 2.78
CA MET A 1 -26.30 7.61 1.83
C MET A 1 -25.36 6.44 1.97
N SER A 2 -25.38 5.51 1.01
CA SER A 2 -24.45 4.39 0.99
C SER A 2 -23.10 4.96 0.56
N ASN A 3 -22.10 4.92 1.45
CA ASN A 3 -20.73 5.31 1.14
C ASN A 3 -20.15 4.25 0.20
N THR A 4 -20.32 4.44 -1.10
CA THR A 4 -19.77 3.57 -2.15
C THR A 4 -18.30 3.89 -2.48
N ASP A 5 -17.65 4.84 -1.79
CA ASP A 5 -16.28 5.31 -2.10
C ASP A 5 -15.15 4.61 -1.30
N ASN A 6 -15.40 3.43 -0.74
CA ASN A 6 -14.43 2.77 0.16
C ASN A 6 -14.13 1.31 -0.20
N GLU A 7 -14.49 0.84 -1.39
CA GLU A 7 -14.03 -0.49 -1.79
C GLU A 7 -12.50 -0.42 -2.00
N PRO A 8 -11.72 -1.22 -1.25
CA PRO A 8 -10.29 -1.21 -1.40
C PRO A 8 -9.92 -1.77 -2.80
N TYR A 9 -8.91 -1.18 -3.41
CA TYR A 9 -8.37 -1.55 -4.70
C TYR A 9 -7.03 -2.26 -4.50
N GLU A 10 -6.82 -3.36 -5.21
CA GLU A 10 -5.57 -4.12 -5.17
C GLU A 10 -4.51 -3.49 -6.07
N VAL A 11 -3.37 -3.10 -5.50
CA VAL A 11 -2.22 -2.59 -6.25
C VAL A 11 -1.01 -3.49 -6.03
N THR A 12 -0.27 -3.77 -7.10
CA THR A 12 0.97 -4.56 -7.06
C THR A 12 2.19 -3.65 -6.91
N PHE A 13 3.08 -3.99 -5.99
CA PHE A 13 4.35 -3.29 -5.77
C PHE A 13 5.52 -4.25 -5.99
N ASP A 14 6.69 -3.70 -6.37
CA ASP A 14 7.90 -4.46 -6.66
C ASP A 14 8.74 -4.72 -5.40
N GLU A 15 8.78 -3.76 -4.48
CA GLU A 15 9.59 -3.86 -3.26
C GLU A 15 9.04 -2.98 -2.13
N VAL A 16 9.22 -3.40 -0.87
CA VAL A 16 9.11 -2.49 0.28
C VAL A 16 10.48 -1.85 0.58
N VAL A 17 10.61 -0.57 0.27
CA VAL A 17 11.87 0.17 0.37
C VAL A 17 12.17 0.61 1.81
N ALA A 18 11.16 1.07 2.54
CA ALA A 18 11.33 1.59 3.90
C ALA A 18 10.05 1.50 4.72
N ARG A 19 10.20 1.53 6.06
CA ARG A 19 9.07 1.52 7.01
C ARG A 19 9.28 2.57 8.08
N THR A 20 8.17 3.17 8.51
CA THR A 20 8.10 3.98 9.72
C THR A 20 7.03 3.42 10.66
N SER A 21 6.83 4.04 11.82
CA SER A 21 5.71 3.70 12.70
C SER A 21 4.35 3.96 12.03
N ALA A 22 4.25 4.91 11.11
CA ALA A 22 2.97 5.37 10.53
C ALA A 22 2.72 4.94 9.08
N ALA A 23 3.78 4.69 8.29
CA ALA A 23 3.67 4.46 6.85
C ALA A 23 4.73 3.48 6.33
N ILE A 24 4.49 2.95 5.14
CA ILE A 24 5.40 2.08 4.40
C ILE A 24 5.69 2.72 3.04
N LEU A 25 6.96 2.74 2.63
CA LEU A 25 7.39 3.20 1.31
C LEU A 25 7.45 2.00 0.37
N PHE A 26 6.56 1.98 -0.61
CA PHE A 26 6.52 0.96 -1.65
C PHE A 26 7.19 1.49 -2.92
N ASP A 27 7.96 0.63 -3.57
CA ASP A 27 8.39 0.84 -4.96
C ASP A 27 7.36 0.19 -5.89
N PHE A 28 6.79 0.98 -6.79
CA PHE A 28 5.88 0.53 -7.86
C PHE A 28 6.60 0.50 -9.22
N GLY A 29 7.93 0.41 -9.22
CA GLY A 29 8.79 0.35 -10.40
C GLY A 29 9.06 1.72 -11.03
N MET A 30 8.00 2.50 -11.29
CA MET A 30 8.13 3.85 -11.84
C MET A 30 8.33 4.93 -10.78
N ARG A 31 7.89 4.66 -9.54
CA ARG A 31 7.93 5.62 -8.44
C ARG A 31 7.83 4.93 -7.09
N LYS A 32 8.28 5.67 -6.07
CA LYS A 32 8.21 5.27 -4.67
C LYS A 32 7.17 6.10 -3.95
N ILE A 33 6.23 5.45 -3.26
CA ILE A 33 5.08 6.11 -2.64
C ILE A 33 4.96 5.70 -1.17
N TRP A 34 4.78 6.69 -0.29
CA TRP A 34 4.48 6.47 1.11
C TRP A 34 2.99 6.22 1.30
N ILE A 35 2.64 5.00 1.71
CA ILE A 35 1.25 4.62 2.01
C ILE A 35 1.09 4.52 3.54
N PRO A 36 0.13 5.25 4.13
CA PRO A 36 -0.17 5.12 5.55
C PRO A 36 -0.59 3.69 5.89
N LYS A 37 -0.07 3.13 6.99
CA LYS A 37 -0.45 1.78 7.43
C LYS A 37 -1.94 1.64 7.71
N SER A 38 -2.60 2.73 8.12
CA SER A 38 -4.05 2.78 8.35
C SER A 38 -4.88 2.76 7.06
N ALA A 39 -4.27 3.00 5.90
CA ALA A 39 -4.93 2.92 4.60
C ALA A 39 -4.78 1.51 3.99
N ILE A 40 -3.83 0.70 4.46
CA ILE A 40 -3.63 -0.65 3.96
C ILE A 40 -4.65 -1.56 4.65
N SER A 41 -5.57 -2.12 3.87
CA SER A 41 -6.60 -3.05 4.34
C SER A 41 -6.04 -4.47 4.56
N ASP A 42 -4.94 -4.79 3.87
CA ASP A 42 -4.19 -6.02 4.10
C ASP A 42 -3.27 -5.88 5.31
N HIS A 43 -3.69 -6.48 6.42
CA HIS A 43 -2.92 -6.52 7.66
C HIS A 43 -2.05 -7.78 7.78
N SER A 44 -1.56 -8.32 6.67
CA SER A 44 -0.59 -9.41 6.72
C SER A 44 0.58 -9.05 7.64
N ASP A 45 0.86 -9.94 8.61
CA ASP A 45 1.88 -9.74 9.63
C ASP A 45 3.27 -9.50 9.00
N GLU A 46 3.52 -10.06 7.80
CA GLU A 46 4.76 -9.87 7.06
C GLU A 46 4.96 -8.41 6.63
N LEU A 47 3.92 -7.77 6.09
CA LEU A 47 3.96 -6.40 5.62
C LEU A 47 4.11 -5.41 6.79
N MET A 48 3.41 -5.71 7.88
CA MET A 48 3.38 -4.89 9.10
C MET A 48 4.58 -5.15 10.02
N SER A 49 5.32 -6.25 9.82
CA SER A 49 6.53 -6.55 10.58
C SER A 49 7.69 -5.60 10.23
N ASN A 50 8.63 -5.46 11.15
CA ASN A 50 9.90 -4.78 10.91
C ASN A 50 10.93 -5.66 10.20
N LYS A 51 10.53 -6.84 9.69
CA LYS A 51 11.45 -7.72 8.98
C LYS A 51 11.68 -7.20 7.56
N PRO A 52 12.85 -7.47 6.96
CA PRO A 52 13.04 -7.27 5.53
C PRO A 52 11.97 -8.03 4.76
N PHE A 53 11.37 -7.38 3.77
CA PHE A 53 10.44 -8.00 2.84
C PHE A 53 11.18 -8.09 1.51
N GLU A 54 11.51 -9.30 1.10
CA GLU A 54 12.25 -9.54 -0.13
C GLU A 54 11.25 -9.91 -1.23
N GLY A 55 11.06 -9.00 -2.19
CA GLY A 55 10.21 -9.20 -3.36
C GLY A 55 9.01 -8.27 -3.43
N GLY A 56 8.23 -8.46 -4.49
CA GLY A 56 6.99 -7.74 -4.75
C GLY A 56 5.79 -8.46 -4.15
N GLY A 57 4.67 -7.75 -4.07
CA GLY A 57 3.41 -8.28 -3.56
C GLY A 57 2.25 -7.42 -3.99
N SER A 58 1.08 -7.66 -3.42
CA SER A 58 -0.08 -6.78 -3.57
C SER A 58 -0.53 -6.24 -2.22
N ILE A 59 -1.12 -5.04 -2.24
CA ILE A 59 -1.79 -4.43 -1.09
C ILE A 59 -3.15 -3.92 -1.53
N TRP A 60 -4.07 -3.90 -0.57
CA TRP A 60 -5.41 -3.35 -0.75
C TRP A 60 -5.48 -1.96 -0.12
N ILE A 61 -5.65 -0.92 -0.93
CA ILE A 61 -5.70 0.49 -0.48
C ILE A 61 -6.95 1.20 -1.04
N PRO A 62 -7.45 2.28 -0.42
CA PRO A 62 -8.61 3.00 -0.91
C PRO A 62 -8.44 3.49 -2.36
N GLU A 63 -9.50 3.37 -3.16
CA GLU A 63 -9.51 3.80 -4.56
C GLU A 63 -9.08 5.27 -4.74
N TRP A 64 -9.50 6.18 -3.84
CA TRP A 64 -9.09 7.59 -3.91
C TRP A 64 -7.57 7.77 -3.81
N LEU A 65 -6.88 6.90 -3.06
CA LEU A 65 -5.43 6.93 -2.93
C LEU A 65 -4.76 6.38 -4.19
N VAL A 66 -5.35 5.34 -4.80
CA VAL A 66 -4.91 4.83 -6.10
C VAL A 66 -4.98 5.93 -7.16
N ILE A 67 -6.10 6.64 -7.26
CA ILE A 67 -6.29 7.72 -8.25
C ILE A 67 -5.35 8.89 -7.96
N GLN A 68 -5.24 9.34 -6.70
CA GLN A 68 -4.36 10.45 -6.31
C GLN A 68 -2.90 10.14 -6.64
N GLU A 69 -2.48 8.91 -6.35
CA GLU A 69 -1.14 8.43 -6.59
C GLU A 69 -1.00 7.79 -7.98
N GLY A 70 -2.00 7.89 -8.88
CA GLY A 70 -2.01 7.33 -10.23
C GLY A 70 -1.59 5.85 -10.35
N LEU A 71 -1.97 5.01 -9.40
CA LEU A 71 -1.61 3.59 -9.30
C LEU A 71 -2.58 2.64 -10.05
N GLU A 72 -3.46 3.18 -10.91
CA GLU A 72 -4.41 2.43 -11.73
C GLU A 72 -3.76 1.54 -12.80
#